data_AF-A0A3R7ZL66-F1
#
_entry.id   AF-A0A3R7ZL66-F1
#
_cell.length_a   1.000
_cell.length_b   1.000
_cell.length_c   1.000
_cell.angle_alpha   90.00
_cell.angle_beta   90.00
_cell.angle_gamma   90.00
#
_symmetry.space_group_name_H-M   'P 1'
#
loop_
_entity.id
_entity.type
_entity.pdbx_description
1 polymer ?
#
loop_
_entity_poly.entity_id
_entity_poly.type
_entity_poly.pdbx_seq_one_letter_code
_entity_poly.pdbx_strand_id
1 'polypeptide(L)'
;MASQLAFREHFHGAIANSASSAIATTWRRHRLRKVARLEALSAAAVVVQTIYRSQRTQRWFRKYVASVHRSATSIQRMVRSRLARNHAKTHVAAMKKVVEEAKAARWSQAALRVQVAWRKKKGRIHAAAKRIQHKFRAYRATRLGKAMLATLKLSRRKRERRQAKQKIIAEYLVDSAAAREQEHALMVKVTSNHNAVQGEKDRKTAEAAAAKAERRRLALLAAETTVRHPPQTPLKNKTAGKKGKGEWVEAWDDATNRKYVYNTKTGESKWS
;
A
#
# COMPACT_ATOMS: atom_id res chain seq x y z
N MET A 1 56.32 119.58 -30.71
CA MET A 1 56.92 118.28 -31.13
C MET A 1 58.39 118.44 -31.53
N ALA A 2 58.75 119.37 -32.42
CA ALA A 2 60.14 119.59 -32.86
C ALA A 2 61.12 119.94 -31.71
N SER A 3 60.71 120.78 -30.76
CA SER A 3 61.55 121.19 -29.61
C SER A 3 61.83 120.06 -28.61
N GLN A 4 60.88 119.15 -28.39
CA GLN A 4 61.07 117.99 -27.50
C GLN A 4 61.95 116.91 -28.15
N LEU A 5 61.85 116.75 -29.47
CA LEU A 5 62.72 115.85 -30.23
C LEU A 5 64.17 116.38 -30.25
N ALA A 6 64.36 117.67 -30.55
CA ALA A 6 65.67 118.31 -30.50
C ALA A 6 66.33 118.26 -29.10
N PHE A 7 65.54 118.46 -28.03
CA PHE A 7 66.02 118.31 -26.64
C PHE A 7 66.45 116.87 -26.33
N ARG A 8 65.67 115.88 -26.78
CA ARG A 8 65.98 114.46 -26.59
C ARG A 8 67.19 114.00 -27.39
N GLU A 9 67.42 114.56 -28.57
CA GLU A 9 68.61 114.27 -29.39
C GLU A 9 69.87 114.90 -28.77
N HIS A 10 69.79 116.16 -28.34
CA HIS A 10 70.94 116.86 -27.75
C HIS A 10 71.36 116.29 -26.38
N PHE A 11 70.40 115.95 -25.52
CA PHE A 11 70.66 115.37 -24.19
C PHE A 11 70.49 113.84 -24.14
N HIS A 12 70.50 113.16 -25.30
CA HIS A 12 70.26 111.72 -25.39
C HIS A 12 71.16 110.92 -24.43
N GLY A 13 72.45 111.23 -24.40
CA GLY A 13 73.43 110.57 -23.52
C GLY A 13 73.14 110.78 -22.03
N ALA A 14 72.81 112.02 -21.61
CA ALA A 14 72.49 112.33 -20.23
C ALA A 14 71.18 111.69 -19.76
N ILE A 15 70.17 111.63 -20.65
CA ILE A 15 68.88 110.98 -20.39
C ILE A 15 69.07 109.46 -20.33
N ALA A 16 69.81 108.86 -21.28
CA ALA A 16 70.09 107.43 -21.30
C ALA A 16 70.85 106.96 -20.05
N ASN A 17 71.80 107.78 -19.57
CA ASN A 17 72.61 107.52 -18.38
C ASN A 17 71.97 108.05 -17.08
N SER A 18 70.78 108.64 -17.13
CA SER A 18 70.07 109.11 -15.94
C SER A 18 69.57 107.96 -15.08
N ALA A 19 69.48 108.19 -13.77
CA ALA A 19 68.93 107.21 -12.83
C ALA A 19 67.50 106.77 -13.23
N SER A 20 66.67 107.70 -13.72
CA SER A 20 65.31 107.42 -14.18
C SER A 20 65.25 106.46 -15.38
N SER A 21 66.18 106.60 -16.34
CA SER A 21 66.29 105.69 -17.49
C SER A 21 66.75 104.29 -17.05
N ALA A 22 67.72 104.19 -16.13
CA ALA A 22 68.16 102.93 -15.56
C ALA A 22 67.04 102.20 -14.79
N ILE A 23 66.24 102.94 -14.00
CA ILE A 23 65.08 102.39 -13.28
C ILE A 23 64.00 101.93 -14.29
N ALA A 24 63.71 102.73 -15.31
CA ALA A 24 62.70 102.38 -16.32
C ALA A 24 63.10 101.18 -17.18
N THR A 25 64.39 101.01 -17.49
CA THR A 25 64.91 99.86 -18.25
C THR A 25 64.97 98.59 -17.40
N THR A 26 65.42 98.69 -16.14
CA THR A 26 65.42 97.55 -15.20
C THR A 26 64.00 97.09 -14.88
N TRP A 27 63.06 98.00 -14.67
CA TRP A 27 61.64 97.66 -14.49
C TRP A 27 61.03 96.99 -15.72
N ARG A 28 61.31 97.48 -16.94
CA ARG A 28 60.87 96.84 -18.18
C ARG A 28 61.44 95.43 -18.32
N ARG A 29 62.73 95.23 -18.04
CA ARG A 29 63.35 93.89 -18.02
C ARG A 29 62.72 92.97 -16.97
N HIS A 30 62.48 93.48 -15.76
CA HIS A 30 61.82 92.72 -14.70
C HIS A 30 60.39 92.31 -15.12
N ARG A 31 59.61 93.25 -15.66
CA ARG A 31 58.26 92.99 -16.17
C ARG A 31 58.26 91.95 -17.28
N LEU A 32 59.16 92.06 -18.27
CA LEU A 32 59.29 91.07 -19.35
C LEU A 32 59.67 89.69 -18.81
N ARG A 33 60.61 89.60 -17.86
CA ARG A 33 60.96 88.34 -17.20
C ARG A 33 59.79 87.76 -16.42
N LYS A 34 58.99 88.60 -15.74
CA LYS A 34 57.80 88.16 -15.00
C LYS A 34 56.71 87.63 -15.93
N VAL A 35 56.48 88.30 -17.06
CA VAL A 35 55.55 87.83 -18.11
C VAL A 35 56.03 86.51 -18.70
N ALA A 36 57.30 86.42 -19.12
CA ALA A 36 57.88 85.19 -19.64
C ALA A 36 57.82 84.02 -18.64
N ARG A 37 58.01 84.30 -17.33
CA ARG A 37 57.86 83.29 -16.28
C ARG A 37 56.42 82.81 -16.14
N LEU A 38 55.43 83.71 -16.25
CA LEU A 38 54.02 83.34 -16.20
C LEU A 38 53.60 82.52 -17.43
N GLU A 39 54.10 82.87 -18.62
CA GLU A 39 53.91 82.09 -19.84
C GLU A 39 54.54 80.70 -19.76
N ALA A 40 55.75 80.59 -19.19
CA ALA A 40 56.38 79.29 -18.96
C ALA A 40 55.58 78.42 -17.96
N LEU A 41 55.04 79.03 -16.90
CA LEU A 41 54.20 78.33 -15.92
C LEU A 41 52.86 77.88 -16.52
N SER A 42 52.23 78.71 -17.36
CA SER A 42 50.98 78.32 -18.04
C SER A 42 51.23 77.20 -19.05
N ALA A 43 52.32 77.26 -19.81
CA ALA A 43 52.74 76.17 -20.71
C ALA A 43 53.00 74.86 -19.95
N ALA A 44 53.70 74.93 -18.82
CA ALA A 44 53.95 73.75 -17.98
C ALA A 44 52.64 73.15 -17.41
N ALA A 45 51.69 73.99 -17.00
CA ALA A 45 50.39 73.52 -16.53
C ALA A 45 49.60 72.78 -17.62
N VAL A 46 49.66 73.25 -18.86
CA VAL A 46 49.03 72.58 -20.01
C VAL A 46 49.64 71.19 -20.24
N VAL A 47 50.97 71.05 -20.14
CA VAL A 47 51.66 69.75 -20.25
C VAL A 47 51.22 68.78 -19.16
N VAL A 48 51.14 69.22 -17.90
CA VAL A 48 50.66 68.37 -16.79
C VAL A 48 49.20 67.96 -17.00
N GLN A 49 48.34 68.88 -17.42
CA GLN A 49 46.93 68.57 -17.70
C GLN A 49 46.76 67.58 -18.85
N THR A 50 47.56 67.68 -19.91
CA THR A 50 47.53 66.74 -21.03
C THR A 50 48.01 65.35 -20.63
N ILE A 51 49.09 65.25 -19.85
CA ILE A 51 49.56 63.98 -19.29
C ILE A 51 48.49 63.36 -18.38
N TYR A 52 47.86 64.15 -17.52
CA TYR A 52 46.81 63.64 -16.64
C TYR A 52 45.59 63.13 -17.42
N ARG A 53 45.12 63.90 -18.42
CA ARG A 53 44.00 63.51 -19.26
C ARG A 53 44.30 62.23 -20.04
N SER A 54 45.51 62.09 -20.60
CA SER A 54 45.91 60.88 -21.33
C SER A 54 46.04 59.65 -20.43
N GLN A 55 46.60 59.81 -19.22
CA GLN A 55 46.66 58.70 -18.25
C GLN A 55 45.26 58.29 -17.76
N ARG A 56 44.36 59.25 -17.55
CA ARG A 56 42.99 58.98 -17.12
C ARG A 56 42.23 58.19 -18.19
N THR A 57 42.31 58.58 -19.46
CA THR A 57 41.66 57.86 -20.57
C THR A 57 42.26 56.46 -20.73
N GLN A 58 43.58 56.31 -20.64
CA GLN A 58 44.24 55.00 -20.68
C GLN A 58 43.80 54.09 -19.53
N ARG A 59 43.73 54.59 -18.29
CA ARG A 59 43.26 53.80 -17.14
C ARG A 59 41.81 53.36 -17.31
N TRP A 60 40.95 54.26 -17.78
CA TRP A 60 39.55 53.94 -18.04
C TRP A 60 39.41 52.88 -19.15
N PHE A 61 40.13 53.05 -20.25
CA PHE A 61 40.16 52.09 -21.35
C PHE A 61 40.66 50.72 -20.90
N ARG A 62 41.75 50.64 -20.15
CA ARG A 62 42.26 49.36 -19.59
C ARG A 62 41.23 48.68 -18.69
N LYS A 63 40.55 49.44 -17.82
CA LYS A 63 39.46 48.91 -16.98
C LYS A 63 38.31 48.37 -17.82
N TYR A 64 37.91 49.11 -18.86
CA TYR A 64 36.85 48.71 -19.78
C TYR A 64 37.22 47.41 -20.52
N VAL A 65 38.41 47.35 -21.13
CA VAL A 65 38.91 46.15 -21.82
C VAL A 65 38.97 44.95 -20.88
N ALA A 66 39.47 45.13 -19.65
CA ALA A 66 39.51 44.06 -18.66
C ALA A 66 38.11 43.60 -18.22
N SER A 67 37.12 44.49 -18.22
CA SER A 67 35.71 44.14 -17.97
C SER A 67 35.15 43.31 -19.13
N VAL A 68 35.33 43.78 -20.38
CA VAL A 68 34.88 43.07 -21.58
C VAL A 68 35.52 41.69 -21.68
N HIS A 69 36.83 41.58 -21.42
CA HIS A 69 37.53 40.30 -21.47
C HIS A 69 37.03 39.32 -20.40
N ARG A 70 36.76 39.80 -19.17
CA ARG A 70 36.17 38.98 -18.11
C ARG A 70 34.76 38.51 -18.47
N SER A 71 33.93 39.40 -19.02
CA SER A 71 32.59 39.05 -19.49
C SER A 71 32.63 38.01 -20.61
N ALA A 72 33.51 38.21 -21.61
CA ALA A 72 33.70 37.25 -22.70
C ALA A 72 34.15 35.87 -22.18
N THR A 73 35.13 35.85 -21.26
CA THR A 73 35.61 34.60 -20.64
C THR A 73 34.50 33.90 -19.86
N SER A 74 33.67 34.65 -19.12
CA SER A 74 32.52 34.11 -18.39
C SER A 74 31.50 33.45 -19.34
N ILE A 75 31.15 34.12 -20.44
CA ILE A 75 30.26 33.59 -21.46
C ILE A 75 30.84 32.32 -22.08
N GLN A 76 32.13 32.33 -22.45
CA GLN A 76 32.80 31.16 -23.00
C GLN A 76 32.77 29.96 -22.05
N ARG A 77 33.02 30.17 -20.75
CA ARG A 77 32.93 29.11 -19.72
C ARG A 77 31.51 28.56 -19.61
N MET A 78 30.52 29.43 -19.58
CA MET A 78 29.11 29.03 -19.54
C MET A 78 28.73 28.17 -20.77
N VAL A 79 29.13 28.60 -21.96
CA VAL A 79 28.86 27.87 -23.22
C VAL A 79 29.53 26.51 -23.22
N ARG A 80 30.82 26.42 -22.85
CA ARG A 80 31.54 25.13 -22.73
C ARG A 80 30.86 24.18 -21.74
N SER A 81 30.45 24.69 -20.58
CA SER A 81 29.70 23.90 -19.58
C SER A 81 28.35 23.42 -20.12
N ARG A 82 27.62 24.26 -20.87
CA ARG A 82 26.35 23.88 -21.49
C ARG A 82 26.54 22.81 -22.56
N LEU A 83 27.56 22.91 -23.41
CA LEU A 83 27.90 21.89 -24.40
C LEU A 83 28.26 20.56 -23.72
N ALA A 84 29.11 20.57 -22.69
CA ALA A 84 29.45 19.36 -21.93
C ALA A 84 28.22 18.68 -21.32
N ARG A 85 27.29 19.46 -20.74
CA ARG A 85 26.01 18.93 -20.24
C ARG A 85 25.14 18.35 -21.36
N ASN A 86 25.12 18.96 -22.53
CA ASN A 86 24.36 18.43 -23.67
C ASN A 86 24.96 17.11 -24.17
N HIS A 87 26.28 16.99 -24.26
CA HIS A 87 26.94 15.72 -24.57
C HIS A 87 26.64 14.64 -23.52
N ALA A 88 26.66 14.99 -22.23
CA ALA A 88 26.29 14.03 -21.18
C ALA A 88 24.84 13.55 -21.34
N LYS A 89 23.90 14.45 -21.68
CA LYS A 89 22.50 14.08 -21.94
C LYS A 89 22.35 13.13 -23.12
N THR A 90 23.09 13.35 -24.21
CA THR A 90 23.03 12.45 -25.38
C THR A 90 23.59 11.06 -25.04
N HIS A 91 24.69 10.99 -24.28
CA HIS A 91 25.22 9.71 -23.78
C HIS A 91 24.22 8.98 -22.88
N VAL A 92 23.59 9.67 -21.93
CA VAL A 92 22.57 9.07 -21.06
C VAL A 92 21.36 8.58 -21.88
N ALA A 93 20.93 9.34 -22.89
CA ALA A 93 19.85 8.92 -23.78
C ALA A 93 20.23 7.67 -24.59
N ALA A 94 21.45 7.59 -25.11
CA ALA A 94 21.96 6.43 -25.82
C ALA A 94 22.00 5.18 -24.90
N MET A 95 22.45 5.33 -23.65
CA MET A 95 22.45 4.23 -22.68
C MET A 95 21.03 3.75 -22.38
N LYS A 96 20.07 4.66 -22.18
CA LYS A 96 18.66 4.30 -21.98
C LYS A 96 18.11 3.51 -23.17
N LYS A 97 18.43 3.94 -24.40
CA LYS A 97 18.03 3.24 -25.62
C LYS A 97 18.56 1.79 -25.65
N VAL A 98 19.84 1.59 -25.35
CA VAL A 98 20.45 0.25 -25.27
C VAL A 98 19.74 -0.64 -24.25
N VAL A 99 19.39 -0.10 -23.08
CA VAL A 99 18.67 -0.85 -22.04
C VAL A 99 17.29 -1.26 -22.51
N GLU A 100 16.53 -0.37 -23.15
CA GLU A 100 15.19 -0.68 -23.66
C GLU A 100 15.24 -1.69 -24.82
N GLU A 101 16.22 -1.57 -25.73
CA GLU A 101 16.46 -2.55 -26.79
C GLU A 101 16.81 -3.93 -26.21
N ALA A 102 17.66 -3.99 -25.18
CA ALA A 102 18.01 -5.24 -24.50
C ALA A 102 16.79 -5.88 -23.81
N LYS A 103 15.91 -5.08 -23.18
CA LYS A 103 14.64 -5.57 -22.64
C LYS A 103 13.77 -6.14 -23.76
N ALA A 104 13.54 -5.37 -24.83
CA ALA A 104 12.73 -5.79 -25.97
C ALA A 104 13.25 -7.09 -26.61
N ALA A 105 14.57 -7.23 -26.75
CA ALA A 105 15.21 -8.44 -27.24
C ALA A 105 14.93 -9.66 -26.34
N ARG A 106 14.97 -9.49 -25.01
CA ARG A 106 14.62 -10.56 -24.05
C ARG A 106 13.15 -10.99 -24.19
N TRP A 107 12.22 -10.03 -24.31
CA TRP A 107 10.80 -10.33 -24.53
C TRP A 107 10.58 -11.08 -25.84
N SER A 108 11.22 -10.63 -26.93
CA SER A 108 11.20 -11.30 -28.23
C SER A 108 11.78 -12.72 -28.15
N GLN A 109 12.89 -12.92 -27.43
CA GLN A 109 13.47 -14.24 -27.24
C GLN A 109 12.56 -15.16 -26.41
N ALA A 110 11.91 -14.64 -25.37
CA ALA A 110 10.90 -15.37 -24.60
C ALA A 110 9.72 -15.78 -25.48
N ALA A 111 9.22 -14.88 -26.34
CA ALA A 111 8.17 -15.18 -27.29
C ALA A 111 8.58 -16.28 -28.29
N LEU A 112 9.80 -16.22 -28.82
CA LEU A 112 10.34 -17.27 -29.70
C LEU A 112 10.41 -18.63 -29.00
N ARG A 113 10.83 -18.68 -27.73
CA ARG A 113 10.86 -19.93 -26.94
C ARG A 113 9.45 -20.52 -26.78
N VAL A 114 8.45 -19.68 -26.51
CA VAL A 114 7.05 -20.11 -26.42
C VAL A 114 6.56 -20.65 -27.76
N GLN A 115 6.85 -19.95 -28.87
CA GLN A 115 6.47 -20.40 -30.22
C GLN A 115 7.11 -21.75 -30.57
N VAL A 116 8.40 -21.95 -30.29
CA VAL A 116 9.11 -23.22 -30.53
C VAL A 116 8.50 -24.35 -29.70
N ALA A 117 8.24 -24.10 -28.41
CA ALA A 117 7.61 -25.08 -27.52
C ALA A 117 6.21 -25.46 -28.00
N TRP A 118 5.43 -24.48 -28.46
CA TRP A 118 4.10 -24.70 -29.03
C TRP A 118 4.16 -25.53 -30.32
N ARG A 119 5.06 -25.20 -31.26
CA ARG A 119 5.29 -26.00 -32.47
C ARG A 119 5.68 -27.44 -32.13
N LYS A 120 6.58 -27.65 -31.17
CA LYS A 120 6.96 -28.99 -30.68
C LYS A 120 5.78 -29.74 -30.06
N LYS A 121 4.91 -29.07 -29.30
CA LYS A 121 3.66 -29.65 -28.76
C LYS A 121 2.70 -30.03 -29.87
N LYS A 122 2.47 -29.15 -30.85
CA LYS A 122 1.62 -29.41 -32.02
C LYS A 122 2.14 -30.60 -32.84
N GLY A 123 3.46 -30.66 -33.07
CA GLY A 123 4.11 -31.80 -33.71
C GLY A 123 3.92 -33.12 -32.93
N ARG A 124 4.04 -33.10 -31.60
CA ARG A 124 3.76 -34.27 -30.75
C ARG A 124 2.29 -34.71 -30.84
N ILE A 125 1.34 -33.78 -30.85
CA ILE A 125 -0.09 -34.08 -31.02
C ILE A 125 -0.34 -34.71 -32.40
N HIS A 126 0.24 -34.15 -33.46
CA HIS A 126 0.12 -34.69 -34.82
C HIS A 126 0.72 -36.11 -34.93
N ALA A 127 1.91 -36.34 -34.35
CA ALA A 127 2.53 -37.66 -34.31
C ALA A 127 1.71 -38.67 -33.49
N ALA A 128 1.11 -38.24 -32.38
CA ALA A 128 0.19 -39.07 -31.61
C ALA A 128 -1.08 -39.40 -32.41
N ALA A 129 -1.67 -38.43 -33.10
CA ALA A 129 -2.82 -38.63 -33.98
C ALA A 129 -2.50 -39.63 -35.10
N LYS A 130 -1.33 -39.51 -35.75
CA LYS A 130 -0.88 -40.45 -36.79
C LYS A 130 -0.72 -41.88 -36.25
N ARG A 131 -0.14 -42.04 -35.06
CA ARG A 131 -0.03 -43.35 -34.38
C ARG A 131 -1.40 -43.94 -34.05
N ILE A 132 -2.34 -43.13 -33.57
CA ILE A 132 -3.72 -43.55 -33.29
C ILE A 132 -4.41 -43.98 -34.60
N GLN A 133 -4.33 -43.16 -35.66
CA GLN A 133 -4.90 -43.48 -36.97
C GLN A 133 -4.33 -44.79 -37.52
N HIS A 134 -3.02 -45.01 -37.42
CA HIS A 134 -2.39 -46.25 -37.85
C HIS A 134 -2.93 -47.47 -37.07
N LYS A 135 -3.03 -47.38 -35.74
CA LYS A 135 -3.64 -48.45 -34.92
C LYS A 135 -5.09 -48.71 -35.32
N PHE A 136 -5.90 -47.67 -35.51
CA PHE A 136 -7.29 -47.83 -35.93
C PHE A 136 -7.44 -48.44 -37.33
N ARG A 137 -6.55 -48.09 -38.27
CA ARG A 137 -6.50 -48.72 -39.60
C ARG A 137 -6.16 -50.21 -39.48
N ALA A 138 -5.15 -50.56 -38.68
CA ALA A 138 -4.78 -51.96 -38.43
C ALA A 138 -5.93 -52.75 -37.78
N TYR A 139 -6.65 -52.15 -36.83
CA TYR A 139 -7.83 -52.77 -36.23
C TYR A 139 -8.99 -52.96 -37.21
N ARG A 140 -9.15 -52.07 -38.20
CA ARG A 140 -10.20 -52.20 -39.22
C ARG A 140 -9.85 -53.20 -40.32
N ALA A 141 -8.57 -53.37 -40.63
CA ALA A 141 -8.10 -54.23 -41.72
C ALA A 141 -8.19 -55.73 -41.39
N THR A 142 -7.99 -56.12 -40.12
CA THR A 142 -7.91 -57.55 -39.73
C THR A 142 -9.14 -58.01 -38.94
N ARG A 143 -9.47 -59.31 -39.05
CA ARG A 143 -10.59 -59.92 -38.30
C ARG A 143 -10.36 -59.89 -36.79
N LEU A 144 -9.13 -60.19 -36.34
CA LEU A 144 -8.70 -60.06 -34.95
C LEU A 144 -8.79 -58.59 -34.48
N GLY A 145 -8.37 -57.65 -35.32
CA GLY A 145 -8.49 -56.22 -35.05
C GLY A 145 -9.93 -55.75 -34.82
N LYS A 146 -10.89 -56.25 -35.61
CA LYS A 146 -12.32 -55.96 -35.44
C LYS A 146 -12.85 -56.48 -34.10
N ALA A 147 -12.43 -57.69 -33.70
CA ALA A 147 -12.78 -58.26 -32.39
C ALA A 147 -12.20 -57.43 -31.23
N MET A 148 -10.92 -57.03 -31.32
CA MET A 148 -10.28 -56.14 -30.33
C MET A 148 -10.97 -54.77 -30.26
N LEU A 149 -11.43 -54.21 -31.38
CA LEU A 149 -12.16 -52.95 -31.37
C LEU A 149 -13.53 -53.08 -30.66
N ALA A 150 -14.21 -54.21 -30.83
CA ALA A 150 -15.46 -54.50 -30.14
C ALA A 150 -15.26 -54.62 -28.62
N THR A 151 -14.21 -55.31 -28.16
CA THR A 151 -13.90 -55.41 -26.72
C THR A 151 -13.52 -54.05 -26.12
N LEU A 152 -12.75 -53.23 -26.84
CA LEU A 152 -12.43 -51.87 -26.41
C LEU A 152 -13.69 -50.99 -26.28
N LYS A 153 -14.59 -51.02 -27.26
CA LYS A 153 -15.89 -50.31 -27.20
C LYS A 153 -16.74 -50.77 -26.03
N LEU A 154 -16.80 -52.07 -25.76
CA LEU A 154 -17.51 -52.62 -24.61
C LEU A 154 -16.90 -52.12 -23.29
N SER A 155 -15.57 -52.15 -23.18
CA SER A 155 -14.85 -51.66 -21.99
C SER A 155 -15.10 -50.18 -21.72
N ARG A 156 -15.23 -49.37 -22.79
CA ARG A 156 -15.54 -47.95 -22.72
C ARG A 156 -16.97 -47.72 -22.23
N ARG A 157 -17.95 -48.42 -22.81
CA ARG A 157 -19.35 -48.37 -22.36
C ARG A 157 -19.50 -48.81 -20.89
N LYS A 158 -18.78 -49.85 -20.46
CA LYS A 158 -18.75 -50.28 -19.06
C LYS A 158 -18.17 -49.21 -18.12
N ARG A 159 -17.16 -48.45 -18.56
CA ARG A 159 -16.60 -47.32 -17.80
C ARG A 159 -17.58 -46.15 -17.73
N GLU A 160 -18.18 -45.77 -18.85
CA GLU A 160 -19.18 -44.70 -18.92
C GLU A 160 -20.37 -44.99 -18.01
N ARG A 161 -20.89 -46.23 -18.01
CA ARG A 161 -21.96 -46.65 -17.08
C ARG A 161 -21.54 -46.56 -15.61
N ARG A 162 -20.31 -46.95 -15.27
CA ARG A 162 -19.79 -46.82 -13.89
C ARG A 162 -19.69 -45.36 -13.47
N GLN A 163 -19.16 -44.50 -14.33
CA GLN A 163 -19.06 -43.07 -14.08
C GLN A 163 -20.45 -42.43 -13.93
N ALA A 164 -21.43 -42.80 -14.75
CA ALA A 164 -22.81 -42.32 -14.62
C ALA A 164 -23.42 -42.73 -13.27
N LYS A 165 -23.23 -43.98 -12.84
CA LYS A 165 -23.68 -44.43 -11.51
C LYS A 165 -22.98 -43.68 -10.38
N GLN A 166 -21.66 -43.52 -10.47
CA GLN A 166 -20.89 -42.77 -9.47
C GLN A 166 -21.31 -41.31 -9.39
N LYS A 167 -21.66 -40.69 -10.52
CA LYS A 167 -22.18 -39.32 -10.57
C LYS A 167 -23.51 -39.21 -9.83
N ILE A 168 -24.45 -40.11 -10.08
CA ILE A 168 -25.75 -40.15 -9.37
C ILE A 168 -25.54 -40.33 -7.86
N ILE A 169 -24.64 -41.23 -7.45
CA ILE A 169 -24.32 -41.44 -6.03
C ILE A 169 -23.70 -40.17 -5.43
N ALA A 170 -22.77 -39.53 -6.15
CA ALA A 170 -22.13 -38.31 -5.67
C ALA A 170 -23.12 -37.15 -5.52
N GLU A 171 -24.03 -36.97 -6.49
CA GLU A 171 -25.11 -35.98 -6.42
C GLU A 171 -26.02 -36.25 -5.21
N TYR A 172 -26.48 -37.50 -5.03
CA TYR A 172 -27.27 -37.88 -3.86
C TYR A 172 -26.53 -37.62 -2.53
N LEU A 173 -25.23 -37.90 -2.45
CA LEU A 173 -24.45 -37.65 -1.25
C LEU A 173 -24.37 -36.15 -0.92
N VAL A 174 -24.19 -35.29 -1.92
CA VAL A 174 -24.20 -33.83 -1.75
C VAL A 174 -25.57 -33.34 -1.27
N ASP A 175 -26.65 -33.78 -1.91
CA ASP A 175 -28.02 -33.40 -1.52
C ASP A 175 -28.34 -33.88 -0.10
N SER A 176 -27.92 -35.10 0.25
CA SER A 176 -28.10 -35.65 1.60
C SER A 176 -27.31 -34.89 2.67
N ALA A 177 -26.13 -34.37 2.32
CA ALA A 177 -25.33 -33.56 3.23
C ALA A 177 -26.00 -32.20 3.47
N ALA A 178 -26.50 -31.55 2.41
CA ALA A 178 -27.24 -30.31 2.52
C ALA A 178 -28.52 -30.47 3.38
N ALA A 179 -29.25 -31.57 3.21
CA ALA A 179 -30.41 -31.88 4.05
C ALA A 179 -30.05 -32.03 5.53
N ARG A 180 -28.96 -32.74 5.85
CA ARG A 180 -28.46 -32.88 7.24
C ARG A 180 -28.04 -31.54 7.85
N GLU A 181 -27.43 -30.65 7.06
CA GLU A 181 -27.09 -29.30 7.54
C GLU A 181 -28.33 -28.48 7.86
N GLN A 182 -29.39 -28.57 7.04
CA GLN A 182 -30.67 -27.92 7.30
C GLN A 182 -31.36 -28.47 8.55
N GLU A 183 -31.40 -29.80 8.71
CA GLU A 183 -31.92 -30.46 9.91
C GLU A 183 -31.15 -30.04 11.16
N HIS A 184 -29.81 -30.01 11.10
CA HIS A 184 -28.98 -29.55 12.21
C HIS A 184 -29.27 -28.09 12.56
N ALA A 185 -29.43 -27.21 11.57
CA ALA A 185 -29.80 -25.81 11.80
C ALA A 185 -31.19 -25.67 12.45
N LEU A 186 -32.16 -26.49 12.05
CA LEU A 186 -33.48 -26.54 12.69
C LEU A 186 -33.38 -27.05 14.13
N MET A 187 -32.59 -28.10 14.38
CA MET A 187 -32.36 -28.62 15.72
C MET A 187 -31.72 -27.58 16.64
N VAL A 188 -30.74 -26.81 16.15
CA VAL A 188 -30.14 -25.69 16.90
C VAL A 188 -31.18 -24.60 17.24
N LYS A 189 -32.11 -24.30 16.33
CA LYS A 189 -33.20 -23.36 16.61
C LYS A 189 -34.17 -23.92 17.66
N VAL A 190 -34.54 -25.18 17.57
CA VAL A 190 -35.42 -25.85 18.53
C VAL A 190 -34.79 -25.87 19.92
N THR A 191 -33.51 -26.22 20.04
CA THR A 191 -32.80 -26.21 21.33
C THR A 191 -32.68 -24.79 21.90
N SER A 192 -32.37 -23.80 21.06
CA SER A 192 -32.37 -22.39 21.48
C SER A 192 -33.74 -21.95 22.01
N ASN A 193 -34.82 -22.29 21.31
CA ASN A 193 -36.18 -21.96 21.73
C ASN A 193 -36.55 -22.68 23.05
N HIS A 194 -36.20 -23.96 23.18
CA HIS A 194 -36.42 -24.72 24.40
C HIS A 194 -35.70 -24.09 25.60
N ASN A 195 -34.43 -23.72 25.42
CA ASN A 195 -33.64 -23.04 26.46
C ASN A 195 -34.23 -21.68 26.83
N ALA A 196 -34.75 -20.92 25.87
CA ALA A 196 -35.41 -19.64 26.14
C ALA A 196 -36.71 -19.82 26.96
N VAL A 197 -37.55 -20.79 26.57
CA VAL A 197 -38.78 -21.13 27.31
C VAL A 197 -38.46 -21.66 28.71
N GLN A 198 -37.44 -22.50 28.83
CA GLN A 198 -36.99 -23.02 30.12
C GLN A 198 -36.46 -21.90 31.01
N GLY A 199 -35.62 -21.01 30.47
CA GLY A 199 -35.14 -19.83 31.20
C GLY A 199 -36.26 -18.89 31.64
N GLU A 200 -37.33 -18.73 30.85
CA GLU A 200 -38.50 -17.94 31.25
C GLU A 200 -39.30 -18.63 32.38
N LYS A 201 -39.46 -19.95 32.31
CA LYS A 201 -40.06 -20.73 33.42
C LYS A 201 -39.23 -20.61 34.69
N ASP A 202 -37.91 -20.75 34.58
CA ASP A 202 -36.98 -20.67 35.71
C ASP A 202 -36.96 -19.25 36.33
N ARG A 203 -37.10 -18.19 35.51
CA ARG A 203 -37.30 -16.82 36.02
C ARG A 203 -38.60 -16.67 36.77
N LYS A 204 -39.73 -17.16 36.23
CA LYS A 204 -41.04 -17.09 36.90
C LYS A 204 -41.04 -17.88 38.21
N THR A 205 -40.39 -19.04 38.26
CA THR A 205 -40.27 -19.81 39.51
C THR A 205 -39.34 -19.12 40.51
N ALA A 206 -38.25 -18.49 40.07
CA ALA A 206 -37.37 -17.69 40.92
C ALA A 206 -38.06 -16.43 41.48
N GLU A 207 -38.82 -15.69 40.66
CA GLU A 207 -39.63 -14.54 41.09
C GLU A 207 -40.71 -14.97 42.10
N ALA A 208 -41.40 -16.08 41.85
CA ALA A 208 -42.37 -16.64 42.78
C ALA A 208 -41.72 -17.09 44.10
N ALA A 209 -40.52 -17.67 44.06
CA ALA A 209 -39.74 -18.04 45.24
C ALA A 209 -39.27 -16.80 46.03
N ALA A 210 -38.81 -15.75 45.34
CA ALA A 210 -38.43 -14.48 45.95
C ALA A 210 -39.65 -13.79 46.60
N ALA A 211 -40.80 -13.74 45.92
CA ALA A 211 -42.04 -13.23 46.48
C ALA A 211 -42.51 -14.04 47.71
N LYS A 212 -42.33 -15.36 47.70
CA LYS A 212 -42.61 -16.23 48.85
C LYS A 212 -41.63 -15.97 50.01
N ALA A 213 -40.36 -15.71 49.72
CA ALA A 213 -39.36 -15.36 50.73
C ALA A 213 -39.65 -13.99 51.36
N GLU A 214 -40.01 -13.00 50.55
CA GLU A 214 -40.48 -11.68 51.00
C GLU A 214 -41.74 -11.82 51.88
N ARG A 215 -42.75 -12.59 51.45
CA ARG A 215 -43.92 -12.90 52.28
C ARG A 215 -43.56 -13.55 53.61
N ARG A 216 -42.60 -14.49 53.62
CA ARG A 216 -42.11 -15.11 54.86
C ARG A 216 -41.42 -14.09 55.77
N ARG A 217 -40.61 -13.18 55.20
CA ARG A 217 -39.95 -12.12 55.95
C ARG A 217 -40.97 -11.18 56.61
N LEU A 218 -41.98 -10.76 55.85
CA LEU A 218 -43.10 -9.95 56.37
C LEU A 218 -43.91 -10.69 57.44
N ALA A 219 -44.15 -11.99 57.27
CA ALA A 219 -44.87 -12.80 58.25
C ALA A 219 -44.07 -12.98 59.56
N LEU A 220 -42.74 -13.12 59.49
CA LEU A 220 -41.91 -13.19 60.69
C LEU A 220 -41.92 -11.88 61.48
N LEU A 221 -41.84 -10.73 60.78
CA LEU A 221 -42.00 -9.41 61.41
C LEU A 221 -43.40 -9.25 62.06
N ALA A 222 -44.44 -9.81 61.45
CA ALA A 222 -45.79 -9.81 62.02
C ALA A 222 -45.97 -10.81 63.19
N ALA A 223 -45.20 -11.90 63.22
CA ALA A 223 -45.27 -12.90 64.29
C ALA A 223 -44.53 -12.46 65.56
N GLU A 224 -43.51 -11.61 65.47
CA GLU A 224 -42.87 -10.99 66.64
C GLU A 224 -43.82 -10.09 67.44
N THR A 225 -44.96 -9.68 66.88
CA THR A 225 -45.90 -8.76 67.53
C THR A 225 -47.09 -9.43 68.21
N THR A 226 -47.22 -10.77 68.21
CA THR A 226 -48.42 -11.45 68.76
C THR A 226 -48.14 -12.64 69.70
N VAL A 227 -48.73 -12.58 70.91
CA VAL A 227 -48.61 -13.50 72.04
C VAL A 227 -49.39 -14.82 71.80
N ARG A 228 -48.81 -15.96 72.19
CA ARG A 228 -49.21 -17.34 71.80
C ARG A 228 -49.95 -18.08 72.93
N HIS A 229 -51.03 -18.82 72.60
CA HIS A 229 -51.65 -19.82 73.49
C HIS A 229 -51.80 -21.23 72.84
N PRO A 230 -51.78 -22.35 73.62
CA PRO A 230 -51.68 -23.75 73.16
C PRO A 230 -53.01 -24.55 73.11
N PRO A 231 -53.04 -25.81 72.59
CA PRO A 231 -54.09 -26.31 71.69
C PRO A 231 -55.02 -27.41 72.25
N GLN A 232 -56.09 -27.73 71.51
CA GLN A 232 -56.95 -28.91 71.70
C GLN A 232 -57.27 -29.65 70.38
N THR A 233 -57.16 -30.97 70.41
CA THR A 233 -57.74 -32.00 69.51
C THR A 233 -59.16 -32.38 70.01
N PRO A 234 -60.12 -33.04 69.29
CA PRO A 234 -59.95 -34.43 68.78
C PRO A 234 -60.97 -35.02 67.71
N LEU A 235 -60.83 -36.33 67.44
CA LEU A 235 -61.84 -37.40 67.15
C LEU A 235 -62.39 -37.75 65.73
N LYS A 236 -61.77 -38.81 65.16
CA LYS A 236 -62.23 -40.09 64.52
C LYS A 236 -63.72 -40.38 64.18
N ASN A 237 -63.97 -40.98 62.98
CA ASN A 237 -65.04 -41.97 62.72
C ASN A 237 -64.67 -42.99 61.60
N LYS A 238 -65.21 -44.23 61.71
CA LYS A 238 -64.92 -45.48 60.96
C LYS A 238 -66.21 -46.04 60.30
N THR A 239 -66.09 -46.74 59.16
CA THR A 239 -66.90 -47.93 58.71
C THR A 239 -66.30 -48.48 57.38
N ALA A 240 -65.64 -49.66 57.27
CA ALA A 240 -66.07 -51.09 57.24
C ALA A 240 -66.58 -51.60 55.85
N GLY A 241 -65.79 -52.37 55.09
CA GLY A 241 -65.86 -53.86 54.87
C GLY A 241 -65.23 -54.21 53.49
N LYS A 242 -64.60 -55.35 53.14
CA LYS A 242 -64.80 -56.79 53.46
C LYS A 242 -63.54 -57.60 52.98
N LYS A 243 -63.24 -58.75 53.60
CA LYS A 243 -62.07 -59.67 53.38
C LYS A 243 -62.15 -60.54 52.11
N GLY A 244 -61.00 -61.03 51.60
CA GLY A 244 -60.94 -62.27 50.79
C GLY A 244 -59.60 -62.68 50.13
N LYS A 245 -58.82 -63.54 50.81
CA LYS A 245 -57.90 -64.62 50.34
C LYS A 245 -56.84 -64.38 49.24
N GLY A 246 -55.57 -64.50 49.63
CA GLY A 246 -54.46 -64.86 48.74
C GLY A 246 -54.19 -66.37 48.74
N GLU A 247 -53.62 -66.88 47.64
CA GLU A 247 -52.93 -68.20 47.63
C GLU A 247 -52.02 -68.45 46.41
N TRP A 248 -51.89 -67.51 45.46
CA TRP A 248 -50.97 -67.58 44.33
C TRP A 248 -50.16 -66.29 44.22
N VAL A 249 -48.84 -66.39 44.06
CA VAL A 249 -47.93 -65.25 44.02
C VAL A 249 -47.18 -65.23 42.69
N GLU A 250 -47.20 -64.09 42.00
CA GLU A 250 -46.46 -63.89 40.75
C GLU A 250 -44.96 -63.69 41.04
N ALA A 251 -44.12 -64.44 40.34
CA ALA A 251 -42.66 -64.31 40.36
C ALA A 251 -42.13 -64.17 38.92
N TRP A 252 -40.95 -63.57 38.80
CA TRP A 252 -40.25 -63.38 37.54
C TRP A 252 -39.04 -64.30 37.50
N ASP A 253 -38.85 -65.04 36.40
CA ASP A 253 -37.65 -65.85 36.17
C ASP A 253 -36.67 -65.11 35.25
N ASP A 254 -35.50 -64.74 35.77
CA ASP A 254 -34.46 -64.00 35.05
C ASP A 254 -33.73 -64.87 33.99
N ALA A 255 -33.80 -66.20 34.07
CA ALA A 255 -33.15 -67.09 33.11
C ALA A 255 -33.93 -67.24 31.80
N THR A 256 -35.27 -67.19 31.87
CA THR A 256 -36.17 -67.34 30.70
C THR A 256 -36.97 -66.09 30.36
N ASN A 257 -36.86 -65.05 31.19
CA ASN A 257 -37.46 -63.72 31.05
C ASN A 257 -38.99 -63.76 30.86
N ARG A 258 -39.67 -64.63 31.63
CA ARG A 258 -41.13 -64.79 31.64
C ARG A 258 -41.67 -64.82 33.07
N LYS A 259 -42.92 -64.39 33.22
CA LYS A 259 -43.66 -64.50 34.49
C LYS A 259 -44.14 -65.92 34.70
N TYR A 260 -44.06 -66.38 35.95
CA TYR A 260 -44.74 -67.58 36.40
C TYR A 260 -45.41 -67.33 37.74
N VAL A 261 -46.41 -68.14 38.05
CA VAL A 261 -47.13 -68.06 39.32
C VAL A 261 -46.84 -69.35 40.09
N TYR A 262 -46.45 -69.21 41.36
CA TYR A 262 -46.18 -70.37 42.21
C TYR A 262 -47.05 -70.34 43.47
N ASN A 263 -47.42 -71.53 43.93
CA ASN A 263 -48.20 -71.71 45.15
C ASN A 263 -47.26 -71.95 46.33
N THR A 264 -47.39 -71.11 47.35
CA THR A 264 -46.50 -71.12 48.53
C THR A 264 -46.70 -72.32 49.46
N LYS A 265 -47.78 -73.11 49.30
CA LYS A 265 -48.07 -74.30 50.12
C LYS A 265 -47.73 -75.64 49.46
N THR A 266 -47.92 -75.77 48.15
CA THR A 266 -47.70 -77.05 47.44
C THR A 266 -46.35 -77.14 46.74
N GLY A 267 -45.66 -76.00 46.55
CA GLY A 267 -44.39 -75.96 45.80
C GLY A 267 -44.56 -76.11 44.28
N GLU A 268 -45.80 -76.11 43.79
CA GLU A 268 -46.11 -76.21 42.38
C GLU A 268 -45.98 -74.85 41.69
N SER A 269 -45.33 -74.82 40.53
CA SER A 269 -45.18 -73.64 39.67
C SER A 269 -45.89 -73.85 38.33
N LYS A 270 -46.66 -72.85 37.90
CA LYS A 270 -47.33 -72.85 36.59
C LYS A 270 -46.88 -71.65 35.77
N TRP A 271 -46.52 -71.92 34.52
CA TRP A 271 -46.17 -70.91 33.53
C TRP A 271 -47.44 -70.38 32.86
N SER A 272 -47.51 -69.07 32.63
CA SER A 272 -48.52 -68.42 31.82
C SER A 272 -47.97 -68.05 30.45
#